data_AF-A0A7V6UWQ4-F1
#
_entry.id   AF-A0A7V6UWQ4-F1
#
_cell.length_a   1.000
_cell.length_b   1.000
_cell.length_c   1.000
_cell.angle_alpha   90.00
_cell.angle_beta   90.00
_cell.angle_gamma   90.00
#
_symmetry.space_group_name_H-M   'P 1'
#
loop_
_entity.id
_entity.type
_entity.pdbx_description
1 polymer ?
#
loop_
_entity_poly.entity_id
_entity_poly.type
_entity_poly.pdbx_seq_one_letter_code
_entity_poly.pdbx_strand_id
1 'polypeptide(L)'
;MSAVNIAKKEYKGWKNCIHITNGIIEAIATTDVGPRIIRFGFCGKENEFCEVEDQVGTTGGDEWKIYGGHRLWHSPEVMPRTYMPDNSKIEWKKKKNGVKLSQPVEPWTNIKKEIEFTMSPDKAEVTVLHRLTNKGAWAVELSLWAL
;
A
#
# COMPACT_ATOMS: atom_id res chain seq x y z
N MET A 1 -3.88 20.80 19.65
CA MET A 1 -3.01 19.77 19.01
C MET A 1 -3.84 19.11 17.93
N SER A 2 -3.50 19.29 16.65
CA SER A 2 -4.12 18.51 15.58
C SER A 2 -3.65 17.05 15.71
N ALA A 3 -4.59 16.11 15.59
CA ALA A 3 -4.30 14.69 15.71
C ALA A 3 -4.60 14.00 14.38
N VAL A 4 -3.73 13.09 13.96
CA VAL A 4 -3.99 12.26 12.78
C VAL A 4 -5.14 11.30 13.11
N ASN A 5 -6.24 11.42 12.38
CA ASN A 5 -7.35 10.50 12.43
C ASN A 5 -7.06 9.29 11.55
N ILE A 6 -7.35 8.10 12.07
CA ILE A 6 -7.18 6.82 11.39
C ILE A 6 -8.42 5.98 11.65
N ALA A 7 -9.18 5.73 10.58
CA ALA A 7 -10.45 5.04 10.63
C ALA A 7 -10.58 4.04 9.47
N LYS A 8 -11.39 3.01 9.65
CA LYS A 8 -11.80 2.14 8.54
C LYS A 8 -12.78 2.88 7.64
N LYS A 9 -12.69 2.64 6.33
CA LYS A 9 -13.56 3.24 5.32
C LYS A 9 -13.69 2.30 4.13
N GLU A 10 -14.85 2.27 3.51
CA GLU A 10 -15.02 1.63 2.19
C GLU A 10 -14.55 2.58 1.09
N TYR A 11 -13.92 2.03 0.04
CA TYR A 11 -13.40 2.86 -1.04
C TYR A 11 -13.51 2.15 -2.39
N LYS A 12 -14.30 2.74 -3.29
CA LYS A 12 -14.47 2.33 -4.69
C LYS A 12 -14.56 0.80 -4.88
N GLY A 13 -15.41 0.14 -4.09
CA GLY A 13 -15.66 -1.30 -4.17
C GLY A 13 -14.88 -2.17 -3.16
N TRP A 14 -13.74 -1.70 -2.65
CA TRP A 14 -13.07 -2.38 -1.53
C TRP A 14 -13.78 -2.06 -0.21
N LYS A 15 -14.06 -3.10 0.57
CA LYS A 15 -14.81 -2.99 1.83
C LYS A 15 -13.90 -2.66 3.00
N ASN A 16 -12.62 -3.01 2.91
CA ASN A 16 -11.65 -2.81 3.97
C ASN A 16 -10.49 -1.91 3.50
N CYS A 17 -10.67 -0.61 3.68
CA CYS A 17 -9.59 0.37 3.56
C CYS A 17 -9.39 1.15 4.85
N ILE A 18 -8.22 1.78 4.99
CA ILE A 18 -7.87 2.65 6.12
C ILE A 18 -7.72 4.07 5.60
N HIS A 19 -8.59 4.95 6.08
CA HIS A 19 -8.52 6.38 5.85
C HIS A 19 -7.63 7.01 6.92
N ILE A 20 -6.68 7.84 6.47
CA ILE A 20 -5.69 8.51 7.31
C ILE A 20 -5.72 9.99 6.95
N THR A 21 -5.93 10.88 7.91
CA THR A 21 -6.00 12.32 7.65
C THR A 21 -5.58 13.15 8.85
N ASN A 22 -5.00 14.32 8.59
CA ASN A 22 -4.71 15.36 9.59
C ASN A 22 -5.60 16.61 9.42
N GLY A 23 -6.63 16.53 8.57
CA GLY A 23 -7.50 17.65 8.22
C GLY A 23 -6.98 18.52 7.05
N ILE A 24 -5.71 18.42 6.66
CA ILE A 24 -5.12 19.13 5.52
C ILE A 24 -5.03 18.20 4.31
N ILE A 25 -4.45 17.03 4.53
CA ILE A 25 -4.28 15.96 3.53
C ILE A 25 -4.95 14.68 4.02
N GLU A 26 -5.27 13.81 3.07
CA GLU A 26 -5.83 12.48 3.32
C GLU A 26 -5.15 11.41 2.47
N ALA A 27 -5.15 10.19 2.98
CA ALA A 27 -4.71 9.00 2.29
C ALA A 27 -5.68 7.85 2.52
N ILE A 28 -5.76 6.94 1.55
CA ILE A 28 -6.49 5.68 1.68
C ILE A 28 -5.53 4.54 1.41
N ALA A 29 -5.34 3.69 2.41
CA ALA A 29 -4.61 2.43 2.30
C ALA A 29 -5.59 1.28 2.08
N THR A 30 -5.35 0.43 1.08
CA THR A 30 -6.15 -0.78 0.87
C THR A 30 -5.69 -1.87 1.83
N THR A 31 -6.63 -2.68 2.32
CA THR A 31 -6.30 -3.89 3.11
C THR A 31 -6.86 -5.18 2.53
N ASP A 32 -7.79 -5.07 1.57
CA ASP A 32 -8.26 -6.20 0.76
C ASP A 32 -7.24 -6.64 -0.32
N VAL A 33 -6.34 -5.75 -0.72
CA VAL A 33 -5.22 -5.96 -1.66
C VAL A 33 -4.01 -5.12 -1.22
N GLY A 34 -2.78 -5.47 -1.65
CA GLY A 34 -1.59 -4.62 -1.50
C GLY A 34 -0.31 -5.31 -1.00
N PRO A 35 0.64 -4.55 -0.41
CA PRO A 35 0.46 -3.28 0.29
C PRO A 35 0.43 -2.07 -0.65
N ARG A 36 -0.48 -1.13 -0.39
CA ARG A 36 -0.71 0.01 -1.29
C ARG A 36 -1.38 1.19 -0.58
N ILE A 37 -1.01 2.41 -0.99
CA ILE A 37 -1.77 3.63 -0.71
C ILE A 37 -2.46 4.02 -2.01
N ILE A 38 -3.75 3.67 -2.16
CA ILE A 38 -4.46 3.83 -3.43
C ILE A 38 -4.74 5.31 -3.74
N ARG A 39 -5.00 6.10 -2.71
CA ARG A 39 -5.31 7.53 -2.82
C ARG A 39 -4.45 8.35 -1.89
N PHE A 40 -3.99 9.49 -2.39
CA PHE A 40 -3.37 10.56 -1.61
C PHE A 40 -3.76 11.92 -2.20
N GLY A 41 -4.04 12.90 -1.36
CA GLY A 41 -4.32 14.26 -1.83
C GLY A 41 -4.78 15.17 -0.70
N PHE A 42 -5.12 16.40 -1.04
CA PHE A 42 -5.72 17.33 -0.08
C PHE A 42 -7.14 16.88 0.31
N CYS A 43 -7.53 17.12 1.57
CA CYS A 43 -8.85 16.75 2.07
C CYS A 43 -9.97 17.31 1.18
N GLY A 44 -10.82 16.43 0.64
CA GLY A 44 -11.95 16.82 -0.21
C GLY A 44 -11.57 17.33 -1.61
N LYS A 45 -10.31 17.13 -2.03
CA LYS A 45 -9.82 17.46 -3.37
C LYS A 45 -9.59 16.19 -4.21
N GLU A 46 -8.99 16.34 -5.37
CA GLU A 46 -8.72 15.24 -6.29
C GLU A 46 -7.68 14.25 -5.73
N ASN A 47 -7.58 13.07 -6.35
CA ASN A 47 -6.49 12.15 -6.05
C ASN A 47 -5.25 12.58 -6.81
N GLU A 48 -4.10 12.65 -6.16
CA GLU A 48 -2.81 12.93 -6.79
C GLU A 48 -2.18 11.67 -7.42
N PHE A 49 -2.71 10.48 -7.10
CA PHE A 49 -2.32 9.23 -7.73
C PHE A 49 -3.28 8.82 -8.85
N CYS A 50 -2.77 8.01 -9.78
CA CYS A 50 -3.59 7.34 -10.79
C CYS A 50 -4.42 6.22 -10.14
N GLU A 51 -5.66 6.04 -10.57
CA GLU A 51 -6.52 4.91 -10.22
C GLU A 51 -6.99 4.27 -11.52
N VAL A 52 -6.81 2.95 -11.64
CA VAL A 52 -7.11 2.23 -12.88
C VAL A 52 -8.54 1.70 -12.82
N GLU A 53 -9.46 2.39 -13.50
CA GLU A 53 -10.91 2.30 -13.29
C GLU A 53 -11.49 0.87 -13.38
N ASP A 54 -10.98 0.04 -14.30
CA ASP A 54 -11.43 -1.34 -14.53
C ASP A 54 -10.91 -2.34 -13.48
N GLN A 55 -9.90 -1.95 -12.70
CA GLN A 55 -9.26 -2.84 -11.72
C GLN A 55 -9.58 -2.45 -10.28
N VAL A 56 -9.84 -1.17 -10.01
CA VAL A 56 -10.17 -0.64 -8.68
C VAL A 56 -11.38 -1.37 -8.10
N GLY A 57 -11.30 -1.73 -6.82
CA GLY A 57 -12.35 -2.47 -6.12
C GLY A 57 -12.33 -3.99 -6.35
N THR A 58 -11.54 -4.49 -7.31
CA THR A 58 -11.42 -5.94 -7.53
C THR A 58 -10.44 -6.58 -6.55
N THR A 59 -10.65 -7.87 -6.27
CA THR A 59 -9.81 -8.69 -5.38
C THR A 59 -9.62 -10.08 -5.99
N GLY A 60 -8.65 -10.86 -5.48
CA GLY A 60 -8.37 -12.22 -5.92
C GLY A 60 -7.84 -12.33 -7.36
N GLY A 61 -7.75 -13.57 -7.83
CA GLY A 61 -7.14 -13.93 -9.11
C GLY A 61 -5.61 -14.09 -9.03
N ASP A 62 -5.08 -14.88 -9.96
CA ASP A 62 -3.67 -15.26 -9.99
C ASP A 62 -2.82 -14.35 -10.90
N GLU A 63 -3.46 -13.41 -11.59
CA GLU A 63 -2.80 -12.44 -12.44
C GLU A 63 -2.47 -11.15 -11.70
N TRP A 64 -1.33 -10.57 -12.03
CA TRP A 64 -0.94 -9.27 -11.54
C TRP A 64 -1.90 -8.18 -12.03
N LYS A 65 -2.26 -7.26 -11.13
CA LYS A 65 -3.09 -6.08 -11.41
C LYS A 65 -2.38 -4.79 -10.99
N ILE A 66 -2.46 -3.78 -11.84
CA ILE A 66 -1.83 -2.49 -11.60
C ILE A 66 -2.56 -1.69 -10.53
N TYR A 67 -3.90 -1.68 -10.50
CA TYR A 67 -4.79 -0.89 -9.61
C TYR A 67 -4.58 0.64 -9.54
N GLY A 68 -3.35 1.15 -9.68
CA GLY A 68 -2.97 2.56 -9.45
C GLY A 68 -2.51 2.84 -8.01
N GLY A 69 -2.27 4.10 -7.65
CA GLY A 69 -1.78 4.46 -6.31
C GLY A 69 -0.30 4.16 -6.09
N HIS A 70 0.15 4.41 -4.86
CA HIS A 70 1.53 4.16 -4.45
C HIS A 70 1.74 2.70 -4.02
N ARG A 71 2.62 1.99 -4.72
CA ARG A 71 2.86 0.55 -4.58
C ARG A 71 4.34 0.27 -4.25
N LEU A 72 4.57 -0.81 -3.51
CA LEU A 72 5.90 -1.39 -3.34
C LEU A 72 6.16 -2.55 -4.33
N TRP A 73 7.12 -2.35 -5.22
CA TRP A 73 7.69 -3.33 -6.15
C TRP A 73 9.10 -3.76 -5.70
N HIS A 74 9.72 -4.68 -6.43
CA HIS A 74 11.15 -4.98 -6.24
C HIS A 74 11.88 -5.21 -7.55
N SER A 75 13.17 -4.85 -7.57
CA SER A 75 14.06 -4.99 -8.73
C SER A 75 15.15 -6.06 -8.49
N PRO A 76 15.81 -6.59 -9.53
CA PRO A 76 15.55 -6.36 -10.96
C PRO A 76 14.16 -6.87 -11.38
N GLU A 77 13.52 -6.10 -12.28
CA GLU A 77 12.21 -6.45 -12.82
C GLU A 77 12.33 -7.59 -13.82
N VAL A 78 11.60 -8.68 -13.58
CA VAL A 78 11.62 -9.85 -14.44
C VAL A 78 10.36 -10.68 -14.23
N MET A 79 9.70 -11.04 -15.34
CA MET A 79 8.56 -11.96 -15.31
C MET A 79 9.06 -13.41 -15.19
N PRO A 80 8.42 -14.28 -14.37
CA PRO A 80 7.26 -14.00 -13.51
C PRO A 80 7.60 -13.46 -12.11
N ARG A 81 8.89 -13.38 -11.74
CA ARG A 81 9.34 -13.09 -10.36
C ARG A 81 8.73 -11.84 -9.76
N THR A 82 8.74 -10.73 -10.50
CA THR A 82 8.30 -9.44 -9.96
C THR A 82 6.82 -9.19 -10.14
N TYR A 83 6.11 -10.08 -10.84
CA TYR A 83 4.69 -9.99 -11.18
C TYR A 83 3.82 -10.90 -10.29
N MET A 84 4.29 -11.24 -9.08
CA MET A 84 3.45 -11.92 -8.10
C MET A 84 2.21 -11.06 -7.78
N PRO A 85 1.00 -11.65 -7.81
CA PRO A 85 -0.23 -10.92 -7.53
C PRO A 85 -0.29 -10.47 -6.08
N ASP A 86 -0.65 -9.21 -5.88
CA ASP A 86 -0.91 -8.59 -4.57
C ASP A 86 -2.42 -8.46 -4.29
N ASN A 87 -3.22 -9.35 -4.90
CA ASN A 87 -4.68 -9.28 -4.93
C ASN A 87 -5.36 -9.88 -3.67
N SER A 88 -4.58 -10.19 -2.64
CA SER A 88 -5.05 -10.84 -1.41
C SER A 88 -5.03 -9.91 -0.22
N LYS A 89 -5.84 -10.24 0.79
CA LYS A 89 -5.94 -9.50 2.03
C LYS A 89 -4.58 -9.40 2.72
N ILE A 90 -4.26 -8.21 3.20
CA ILE A 90 -3.03 -7.93 3.93
C ILE A 90 -3.32 -7.66 5.41
N GLU A 91 -2.30 -7.82 6.24
CA GLU A 91 -2.35 -7.34 7.62
C GLU A 91 -2.03 -5.85 7.68
N TRP A 92 -2.63 -5.16 8.65
CA TRP A 92 -2.24 -3.80 8.97
C TRP A 92 -2.26 -3.56 10.48
N LYS A 93 -1.46 -2.58 10.92
CA LYS A 93 -1.40 -2.14 12.32
C LYS A 93 -1.45 -0.62 12.39
N LYS A 94 -2.30 -0.10 13.26
CA LYS A 94 -2.34 1.34 13.59
C LYS A 94 -1.04 1.73 14.30
N LYS A 95 -0.45 2.85 13.89
CA LYS A 95 0.62 3.58 14.57
C LYS A 95 0.06 4.89 15.11
N LYS A 96 0.85 5.62 15.90
CA LYS A 96 0.46 6.92 16.48
C LYS A 96 -0.10 7.89 15.44
N ASN A 97 0.64 8.09 14.34
CA ASN A 97 0.30 9.04 13.27
C ASN A 97 0.21 8.37 11.89
N GLY A 98 -0.14 7.09 11.83
CA GLY A 98 -0.22 6.39 10.55
C GLY A 98 -0.43 4.89 10.68
N VAL A 99 -0.02 4.13 9.67
CA VAL A 99 -0.25 2.68 9.59
C VAL A 99 0.99 1.94 9.14
N LYS A 100 1.06 0.67 9.51
CA LYS A 100 1.94 -0.33 8.89
C LYS A 100 1.07 -1.30 8.10
N LEU A 101 1.37 -1.50 6.82
CA LEU A 101 0.75 -2.45 5.90
C LEU A 101 1.74 -3.58 5.63
N SER A 102 1.27 -4.83 5.62
CA SER A 102 2.12 -6.02 5.54
C SER A 102 1.39 -7.13 4.78
N GLN A 103 1.73 -7.35 3.51
CA GLN A 103 1.15 -8.47 2.75
C GLN A 103 1.67 -9.82 3.23
N PRO A 104 0.98 -10.95 2.98
CA PRO A 104 1.55 -12.27 3.18
C PRO A 104 2.94 -12.42 2.53
N VAL A 105 3.74 -13.37 3.01
CA VAL A 105 4.98 -13.72 2.32
C VAL A 105 4.60 -14.27 0.95
N GLU A 106 5.21 -13.74 -0.11
CA GLU A 106 5.00 -14.24 -1.46
C GLU A 106 5.41 -15.72 -1.54
N PRO A 107 4.52 -16.63 -1.95
CA PRO A 107 4.76 -18.07 -1.79
C PRO A 107 5.90 -18.60 -2.66
N TRP A 108 6.14 -18.00 -3.82
CA TRP A 108 7.21 -18.45 -4.72
C TRP A 108 8.54 -17.73 -4.47
N THR A 109 8.53 -16.40 -4.35
CA THR A 109 9.75 -15.60 -4.17
C THR A 109 10.24 -15.58 -2.73
N ASN A 110 9.39 -15.93 -1.76
CA ASN A 110 9.60 -15.78 -0.33
C ASN A 110 9.91 -14.34 0.10
N ILE A 111 9.50 -13.34 -0.70
CA ILE A 111 9.67 -11.93 -0.34
C ILE A 111 8.46 -11.45 0.46
N LYS A 112 8.75 -10.77 1.57
CA LYS A 112 7.75 -10.04 2.36
C LYS A 112 7.85 -8.55 2.04
N LYS A 113 6.74 -7.94 1.65
CA LYS A 113 6.64 -6.49 1.40
C LYS A 113 5.88 -5.80 2.52
N GLU A 114 6.43 -4.68 3.00
CA GLU A 114 5.77 -3.83 3.99
C GLU A 114 5.89 -2.35 3.63
N ILE A 115 4.83 -1.60 3.91
CA ILE A 115 4.80 -0.14 3.80
C ILE A 115 4.40 0.41 5.16
N GLU A 116 5.20 1.31 5.73
CA GLU A 116 4.82 2.13 6.87
C GLU A 116 4.57 3.55 6.38
N PHE A 117 3.33 4.02 6.53
CA PHE A 117 2.90 5.35 6.13
C PHE A 117 2.63 6.16 7.39
N THR A 118 3.30 7.30 7.55
CA THR A 118 3.10 8.21 8.67
C THR A 118 2.85 9.62 8.16
N MET A 119 1.87 10.29 8.75
CA MET A 119 1.45 11.64 8.38
C MET A 119 1.86 12.62 9.46
N SER A 120 2.31 13.81 9.07
CA SER A 120 2.53 14.91 10.01
C SER A 120 1.18 15.29 10.67
N PRO A 121 1.13 15.55 11.99
CA PRO A 121 -0.12 15.95 12.63
C PRO A 121 -0.61 17.33 12.17
N ASP A 122 0.25 18.20 11.66
CA ASP A 122 -0.05 19.63 11.44
C ASP A 122 0.44 20.19 10.09
N LYS A 123 1.07 19.37 9.23
CA LYS A 123 1.57 19.79 7.91
C LYS A 123 1.05 18.87 6.81
N ALA A 124 1.01 19.39 5.58
CA ALA A 124 0.78 18.59 4.37
C ALA A 124 2.02 17.75 4.02
N GLU A 125 2.43 16.85 4.91
CA GLU A 125 3.66 16.07 4.80
C GLU A 125 3.42 14.63 5.25
N VAL A 126 4.02 13.69 4.52
CA VAL A 126 4.01 12.26 4.84
C VAL A 126 5.41 11.69 4.72
N THR A 127 5.67 10.67 5.53
CA THR A 127 6.84 9.81 5.40
C THR A 127 6.36 8.41 5.07
N VAL A 128 6.97 7.82 4.05
CA VAL A 128 6.71 6.43 3.65
C VAL A 128 8.00 5.65 3.80
N LEU A 129 7.98 4.62 4.64
CA LEU A 129 9.08 3.68 4.82
C LEU A 129 8.71 2.35 4.18
N HIS A 130 9.51 1.93 3.21
CA HIS A 130 9.36 0.65 2.52
C HIS A 130 10.31 -0.39 3.09
N ARG A 131 9.87 -1.64 3.16
CA ARG A 131 10.71 -2.76 3.57
C ARG A 131 10.44 -3.98 2.70
N LEU A 132 11.52 -4.55 2.18
CA LEU A 132 11.54 -5.91 1.64
C LEU A 132 12.32 -6.79 2.60
N THR A 133 11.79 -7.98 2.87
CA THR A 133 12.50 -9.00 3.65
C THR A 133 12.51 -10.29 2.87
N ASN A 134 13.70 -10.80 2.57
CA ASN A 134 13.87 -12.14 2.04
C ASN A 134 13.65 -13.15 3.19
N LYS A 135 12.60 -13.98 3.06
CA LYS A 135 12.29 -15.08 3.98
C LYS A 135 12.73 -16.45 3.45
N GLY A 136 13.35 -16.49 2.27
CA GLY A 136 13.92 -17.68 1.68
C GLY A 136 15.23 -18.09 2.33
N ALA A 137 15.67 -19.31 2.05
CA ALA A 137 16.89 -19.88 2.62
C ALA A 137 18.19 -19.31 2.03
N TRP A 138 18.13 -18.72 0.82
CA TRP A 138 19.30 -18.22 0.10
C TRP A 138 19.21 -16.72 -0.15
N ALA A 139 20.36 -16.06 -0.27
CA ALA A 139 20.43 -14.68 -0.69
C ALA A 139 19.85 -14.50 -2.10
N VAL A 140 19.23 -13.35 -2.34
CA VAL A 140 18.68 -12.97 -3.65
C VAL A 140 19.06 -11.53 -3.95
N GLU A 141 19.25 -11.22 -5.23
CA GLU A 141 19.41 -9.84 -5.67
C GLU A 141 18.08 -9.09 -5.54
N LEU A 142 18.09 -8.00 -4.78
CA LEU A 142 16.88 -7.32 -4.36
C LEU A 142 17.12 -5.83 -4.13
N SER A 143 16.34 -4.99 -4.80
CA SER A 143 16.25 -3.56 -4.50
C SER A 143 14.79 -3.12 -4.38
N LEU A 144 14.58 -2.05 -3.61
CA LEU A 144 13.29 -1.39 -3.47
C LEU A 144 12.96 -0.62 -4.74
N TRP A 145 11.74 -0.78 -5.23
CA TRP A 145 11.19 0.11 -6.25
C TRP A 145 9.79 0.55 -5.79
N ALA A 146 9.66 1.82 -5.44
CA ALA A 146 8.38 2.43 -5.12
C ALA A 146 7.84 3.18 -6.35
N LEU A 147 6.59 2.91 -6.71
CA LEU A 147 5.84 3.54 -7.79
C LEU A 147 4.73 4.39 -7.19
#